data_AF-A0A7L7Z1J4-F1
#
_entry.id   AF-A0A7L7Z1J4-F1
#
_cell.length_a   1.000
_cell.length_b   1.000
_cell.length_c   1.000
_cell.angle_alpha   90.00
_cell.angle_beta   90.00
_cell.angle_gamma   90.00
#
_symmetry.space_group_name_H-M   'P 1'
#
loop_
_entity.id
_entity.type
_entity.pdbx_description
1 polymer ?
#
loop_
_entity_poly.entity_id
_entity_poly.type
_entity_poly.pdbx_seq_one_letter_code
_entity_poly.pdbx_strand_id
1 'polypeptide(L)'
;MTDVLPLPTDYASVLTALKQQVRTAQLTAQRRVNTQLVELYWSIGHVILERQADEGWGGAVVARLADDLRAEFPAMKGFSRSNLFHMRAFAGAWPDRAEVVQQAVGRLPWGHITVLLGKLDDRTARDWYAVRAAEHGWSRNVLTNQIMNRTIERVGAPPTNFAGQLAPADSDLARELGKDPYVFDFLDLTDAVSERELEQALMDRIVDTLRELGAGFAFVGRQVRFDVDGDDFYVDLLFFHTEQLRYVVIELKTGKFEPAFAGQLGFYVAVVDDEMRRDFHRPTVGILICGSRNQRTVRYALGQASAPMAVSTYTYESLPAAEQHALPAAEQIIAALGWAEDDGSA
;
A
#
# COMPACT_ATOMS: atom_id res chain seq x y z
N MET A 1 -7.97 19.31 41.17
CA MET A 1 -6.54 18.98 41.03
C MET A 1 -6.44 17.47 41.08
N THR A 2 -6.38 16.83 39.93
CA THR A 2 -6.25 15.36 39.82
C THR A 2 -4.79 15.02 40.04
N ASP A 3 -4.52 14.38 41.17
CA ASP A 3 -3.20 13.95 41.60
C ASP A 3 -2.72 12.85 40.65
N VAL A 4 -1.83 13.19 39.71
CA VAL A 4 -1.21 12.22 38.82
C VAL A 4 -0.11 11.54 39.63
N LEU A 5 -0.44 10.37 40.19
CA LEU A 5 0.53 9.52 40.88
C LEU A 5 1.75 9.29 39.97
N PRO A 6 2.98 9.52 40.47
CA PRO A 6 4.18 9.32 39.67
C PRO A 6 4.29 7.83 39.29
N LEU A 7 4.52 7.58 37.99
CA LEU A 7 4.70 6.23 37.49
C LEU A 7 5.94 5.58 38.13
N PRO A 8 5.91 4.25 38.38
CA PRO A 8 7.08 3.50 38.83
C PRO A 8 8.27 3.71 37.88
N THR A 9 9.48 3.77 38.45
CA THR A 9 10.73 4.03 37.70
C THR A 9 11.04 2.99 36.61
N ASP A 10 10.48 1.78 36.71
CA ASP A 10 10.63 0.67 35.76
C ASP A 10 9.46 0.56 34.76
N TYR A 11 8.42 1.40 34.87
CA TYR A 11 7.24 1.31 34.00
C TYR A 11 7.59 1.42 32.51
N ALA A 12 8.50 2.32 32.14
CA ALA A 12 8.89 2.51 30.74
C ALA A 12 9.62 1.29 30.14
N SER A 13 10.46 0.61 30.93
CA SER A 13 11.17 -0.59 30.49
C SER A 13 10.23 -1.79 30.39
N VAL A 14 9.33 -1.96 31.37
CA VAL A 14 8.29 -2.99 31.35
C VAL A 14 7.35 -2.80 30.16
N LEU A 15 6.88 -1.58 29.92
CA LEU A 15 6.02 -1.27 28.77
C LEU A 15 6.73 -1.55 27.45
N THR A 16 8.03 -1.25 27.34
CA THR A 16 8.82 -1.55 26.15
C THR A 16 8.95 -3.06 25.93
N ALA A 17 9.20 -3.83 27.00
CA ALA A 17 9.27 -5.29 26.93
C ALA A 17 7.93 -5.91 26.51
N LEU A 18 6.82 -5.45 27.10
CA LEU A 18 5.47 -5.92 26.74
C LEU A 18 5.11 -5.56 25.29
N LYS A 19 5.42 -4.35 24.83
CA LYS A 19 5.24 -3.95 23.42
C LYS A 19 6.03 -4.88 22.48
N GLN A 20 7.26 -5.23 22.85
CA GLN A 20 8.07 -6.15 22.05
C GLN A 20 7.46 -7.56 22.02
N GLN A 21 6.98 -8.06 23.16
CA GLN A 21 6.33 -9.36 23.25
C GLN A 21 5.05 -9.43 22.39
N VAL A 22 4.23 -8.38 22.42
CA VAL A 22 3.04 -8.27 21.56
C VAL A 22 3.44 -8.29 20.08
N ARG A 23 4.43 -7.49 19.67
CA ARG A 23 4.92 -7.47 18.28
C ARG A 23 5.44 -8.83 17.83
N THR A 24 6.20 -9.52 18.67
CA THR A 24 6.71 -10.87 18.36
C THR A 24 5.57 -11.89 18.21
N ALA A 25 4.55 -11.82 19.07
CA ALA A 25 3.38 -12.69 18.97
C ALA A 25 2.59 -12.45 17.68
N GLN A 26 2.34 -11.17 17.34
CA GLN A 26 1.67 -10.78 16.09
C GLN A 26 2.43 -11.27 14.86
N LEU A 27 3.75 -11.08 14.81
CA LEU A 27 4.59 -11.57 13.73
C LEU A 27 4.52 -13.10 13.59
N THR A 28 4.58 -13.81 14.71
CA THR A 28 4.51 -15.27 14.70
C THR A 28 3.17 -15.75 14.13
N ALA A 29 2.06 -15.10 14.50
CA ALA A 29 0.74 -15.39 13.97
C ALA A 29 0.69 -15.10 12.46
N GLN A 30 1.09 -13.91 12.02
CA GLN A 30 1.09 -13.51 10.61
C GLN A 30 1.89 -14.48 9.72
N ARG A 31 3.08 -14.90 10.17
CA ARG A 31 3.90 -15.89 9.44
C ARG A 31 3.18 -17.22 9.25
N ARG A 32 2.53 -17.74 10.31
CA ARG A 32 1.78 -19.00 10.24
C ARG A 32 0.59 -18.91 9.29
N VAL A 33 -0.14 -17.79 9.36
CA VAL A 33 -1.29 -17.53 8.48
C VAL A 33 -0.84 -17.45 7.03
N ASN A 34 0.25 -16.73 6.75
CA ASN A 34 0.79 -16.65 5.40
C ASN A 34 1.23 -18.01 4.84
N THR A 35 1.94 -18.83 5.63
CA THR A 35 2.31 -20.17 5.19
C THR A 35 1.08 -21.00 4.85
N GLN A 36 0.04 -20.96 5.68
CA GLN A 36 -1.20 -21.68 5.41
C GLN A 36 -1.91 -21.18 4.14
N LEU A 37 -1.90 -19.87 3.91
CA LEU A 37 -2.47 -19.24 2.73
C LEU A 37 -1.73 -19.68 1.46
N VAL A 38 -0.40 -19.63 1.46
CA VAL A 38 0.43 -20.04 0.32
C VAL A 38 0.25 -21.54 0.03
N GLU A 39 0.17 -22.38 1.08
CA GLU A 39 -0.14 -23.80 0.93
C GLU A 39 -1.52 -24.05 0.32
N LEU A 40 -2.55 -23.32 0.78
CA LEU A 40 -3.91 -23.42 0.23
C LEU A 40 -3.91 -23.05 -1.26
N TYR A 41 -3.29 -21.93 -1.62
CA TYR A 41 -3.23 -21.46 -2.99
C TYR A 41 -2.45 -22.40 -3.90
N TRP A 42 -1.36 -22.97 -3.41
CA TRP A 42 -0.67 -24.05 -4.13
C TRP A 42 -1.59 -25.26 -4.35
N SER A 43 -2.27 -25.72 -3.30
CA SER A 43 -3.15 -26.90 -3.37
C SER A 43 -4.30 -26.70 -4.37
N ILE A 44 -4.90 -25.51 -4.40
CA ILE A 44 -5.94 -25.17 -5.38
C ILE A 44 -5.36 -25.23 -6.79
N GLY A 45 -4.18 -24.65 -7.00
CA GLY A 45 -3.47 -24.70 -8.27
C GLY A 45 -3.15 -26.12 -8.74
N HIS A 46 -2.71 -26.98 -7.82
CA HIS A 46 -2.40 -28.38 -8.08
C HIS A 46 -3.64 -29.15 -8.51
N VAL A 47 -4.76 -28.99 -7.78
CA VAL A 47 -6.04 -29.61 -8.14
C VAL A 47 -6.50 -29.16 -9.53
N ILE A 48 -6.35 -27.87 -9.86
CA ILE A 48 -6.67 -27.38 -11.20
C ILE A 48 -5.81 -28.11 -12.24
N LEU A 49 -4.49 -28.20 -12.06
CA LEU A 49 -3.58 -28.87 -13.00
C LEU A 49 -3.94 -30.34 -13.21
N GLU A 50 -4.20 -31.09 -12.14
CA GLU A 50 -4.62 -32.50 -12.22
C GLU A 50 -5.90 -32.64 -13.06
N ARG A 51 -6.92 -31.83 -12.78
CA ARG A 51 -8.19 -31.88 -13.53
C ARG A 51 -8.04 -31.44 -14.99
N GLN A 52 -7.10 -30.52 -15.28
CA GLN A 52 -6.78 -30.18 -16.67
C GLN A 52 -6.13 -31.36 -17.41
N ALA A 53 -5.27 -32.13 -16.75
CA ALA A 53 -4.59 -33.29 -17.33
C ALA A 53 -5.54 -34.49 -17.52
N ASP A 54 -6.35 -34.80 -16.52
CA ASP A 54 -7.19 -36.00 -16.50
C ASP A 54 -8.53 -35.83 -17.22
N GLU A 55 -9.13 -34.63 -17.14
CA GLU A 55 -10.51 -34.36 -17.58
C GLU A 55 -10.59 -33.23 -18.61
N GLY A 56 -9.46 -32.64 -19.01
CA GLY A 56 -9.42 -31.59 -20.04
C GLY A 56 -10.08 -30.27 -19.63
N TRP A 57 -10.10 -29.94 -18.33
CA TRP A 57 -10.70 -28.70 -17.84
C TRP A 57 -10.17 -27.47 -18.59
N GLY A 58 -11.07 -26.76 -19.27
CA GLY A 58 -10.76 -25.52 -19.98
C GLY A 58 -10.83 -24.29 -19.07
N GLY A 59 -10.42 -23.13 -19.60
CA GLY A 59 -10.46 -21.86 -18.87
C GLY A 59 -11.87 -21.42 -18.42
N ALA A 60 -12.93 -21.95 -19.03
CA ALA A 60 -14.32 -21.71 -18.62
C ALA A 60 -14.68 -22.42 -17.32
N VAL A 61 -14.17 -23.65 -17.10
CA VAL A 61 -14.39 -24.41 -15.86
C VAL A 61 -13.67 -23.74 -14.70
N VAL A 62 -12.44 -23.26 -14.93
CA VAL A 62 -11.69 -22.47 -13.93
C VAL A 62 -12.40 -21.16 -13.58
N ALA A 63 -13.02 -20.50 -14.57
CA ALA A 63 -13.82 -19.30 -14.32
C ALA A 63 -15.04 -19.61 -13.43
N ARG A 64 -15.74 -20.70 -13.73
CA ARG A 64 -16.88 -21.15 -12.92
C ARG A 64 -16.47 -21.49 -11.49
N LEU A 65 -15.35 -22.20 -11.31
CA LEU A 65 -14.79 -22.52 -10.01
C LEU A 65 -14.48 -21.24 -9.20
N ALA A 66 -13.93 -20.22 -9.85
CA ALA A 66 -13.68 -18.93 -9.21
C ALA A 66 -14.95 -18.24 -8.72
N ASP A 67 -16.05 -18.37 -9.45
CA ASP A 67 -17.34 -17.78 -9.07
C ASP A 67 -17.98 -18.57 -7.93
N ASP A 68 -17.96 -19.90 -7.99
CA ASP A 68 -18.50 -20.77 -6.94
C ASP A 68 -17.72 -20.60 -5.62
N LEU A 69 -16.37 -20.52 -5.66
CA LEU A 69 -15.55 -20.26 -4.47
C LEU A 69 -15.78 -18.86 -3.88
N ARG A 70 -16.01 -17.83 -4.71
CA ARG A 70 -16.35 -16.49 -4.23
C ARG A 70 -17.74 -16.42 -3.61
N ALA A 71 -18.69 -17.21 -4.11
CA ALA A 71 -20.02 -17.28 -3.53
C ALA A 71 -20.00 -17.92 -2.13
N GLU A 72 -19.19 -18.96 -1.95
CA GLU A 72 -19.05 -19.65 -0.66
C GLU A 72 -18.18 -18.85 0.33
N PHE A 73 -17.14 -18.18 -0.15
CA PHE A 73 -16.20 -17.42 0.68
C PHE A 73 -16.13 -15.94 0.24
N PRO A 74 -17.20 -15.14 0.48
CA PRO A 74 -17.30 -13.77 -0.03
C PRO A 74 -16.23 -12.82 0.54
N ALA A 75 -15.76 -13.07 1.76
CA ALA A 75 -14.67 -12.33 2.40
C ALA A 75 -13.30 -12.57 1.74
N MET A 76 -13.12 -13.71 1.07
CA MET A 76 -11.86 -14.12 0.45
C MET A 76 -11.71 -13.55 -0.96
N LYS A 77 -11.19 -12.31 -1.08
CA LYS A 77 -10.95 -11.67 -2.40
C LYS A 77 -9.86 -12.40 -3.21
N GLY A 78 -9.13 -13.31 -2.58
CA GLY A 78 -8.20 -14.27 -3.17
C GLY A 78 -8.79 -15.21 -4.23
N PHE A 79 -10.11 -15.40 -4.30
CA PHE A 79 -10.72 -16.34 -5.25
C PHE A 79 -11.17 -15.71 -6.59
N SER A 80 -10.53 -14.62 -7.00
CA SER A 80 -10.75 -14.07 -8.35
C SER A 80 -10.26 -15.03 -9.44
N ARG A 81 -10.91 -14.99 -10.62
CA ARG A 81 -10.52 -15.78 -11.79
C ARG A 81 -9.02 -15.66 -12.12
N SER A 82 -8.49 -14.44 -12.14
CA SER A 82 -7.07 -14.18 -12.40
C SER A 82 -6.18 -14.82 -11.33
N ASN A 83 -6.59 -14.78 -10.06
CA ASN A 83 -5.79 -15.37 -9.00
C ASN A 83 -5.80 -16.90 -9.04
N LEU A 84 -6.90 -17.55 -9.46
CA LEU A 84 -6.90 -19.00 -9.72
C LEU A 84 -5.93 -19.39 -10.85
N PHE A 85 -5.76 -18.55 -11.87
CA PHE A 85 -4.72 -18.76 -12.88
C PHE A 85 -3.31 -18.60 -12.31
N HIS A 86 -3.09 -17.65 -11.39
CA HIS A 86 -1.82 -17.55 -10.66
C HIS A 86 -1.57 -18.75 -9.75
N MET A 87 -2.59 -19.26 -9.04
CA MET A 87 -2.50 -20.49 -8.23
C MET A 87 -2.08 -21.67 -9.10
N ARG A 88 -2.70 -21.84 -10.27
CA ARG A 88 -2.31 -22.86 -11.24
C ARG A 88 -0.87 -22.67 -11.72
N ALA A 89 -0.48 -21.46 -12.09
CA ALA A 89 0.89 -21.16 -12.52
C ALA A 89 1.91 -21.41 -11.40
N PHE A 90 1.53 -21.11 -10.15
CA PHE A 90 2.31 -21.38 -8.95
C PHE A 90 2.57 -22.87 -8.78
N ALA A 91 1.52 -23.69 -8.81
CA ALA A 91 1.65 -25.15 -8.73
C ALA A 91 2.47 -25.73 -9.90
N GLY A 92 2.36 -25.15 -11.10
CA GLY A 92 3.17 -25.58 -12.26
C GLY A 92 4.64 -25.19 -12.16
N ALA A 93 4.94 -24.04 -11.54
CA ALA A 93 6.30 -23.55 -11.34
C ALA A 93 7.04 -24.31 -10.22
N TRP A 94 6.30 -24.74 -9.18
CA TRP A 94 6.81 -25.53 -8.06
C TRP A 94 5.94 -26.78 -7.86
N PRO A 95 6.19 -27.89 -8.59
CA PRO A 95 5.31 -29.06 -8.58
C PRO A 95 5.35 -29.89 -7.29
N ASP A 96 6.42 -29.77 -6.48
CA ASP A 96 6.54 -30.53 -5.25
C ASP A 96 6.08 -29.68 -4.05
N ARG A 97 5.13 -30.22 -3.28
CA ARG A 97 4.61 -29.58 -2.06
C ARG A 97 5.73 -29.32 -1.04
N ALA A 98 6.70 -30.22 -0.92
CA ALA A 98 7.81 -30.07 0.01
C ALA A 98 8.67 -28.84 -0.32
N GLU A 99 8.78 -28.50 -1.60
CA GLU A 99 9.49 -27.31 -2.07
C GLU A 99 8.76 -26.03 -1.64
N VAL A 100 7.44 -25.99 -1.71
CA VAL A 100 6.67 -24.81 -1.27
C VAL A 100 6.73 -24.61 0.23
N VAL A 101 6.61 -25.69 1.02
CA VAL A 101 6.60 -25.59 2.49
C VAL A 101 7.98 -25.27 3.07
N GLN A 102 9.06 -25.74 2.43
CA GLN A 102 10.41 -25.59 2.97
C GLN A 102 11.24 -24.49 2.32
N GLN A 103 10.99 -24.14 1.05
CA GLN A 103 11.78 -23.13 0.34
C GLN A 103 11.33 -21.71 0.67
N ALA A 104 12.19 -20.75 0.32
CA ALA A 104 11.97 -19.33 0.57
C ALA A 104 10.61 -18.82 0.04
N VAL A 105 10.10 -19.41 -1.05
CA VAL A 105 8.83 -19.03 -1.67
C VAL A 105 7.63 -19.19 -0.73
N GLY A 106 7.59 -20.24 0.12
CA GLY A 106 6.51 -20.44 1.10
C GLY A 106 6.50 -19.45 2.27
N ARG A 107 7.57 -18.66 2.40
CA ARG A 107 7.74 -17.64 3.44
C ARG A 107 7.42 -16.24 2.93
N LEU A 108 7.24 -16.09 1.61
CA LEU A 108 6.93 -14.80 1.01
C LEU A 108 5.42 -14.52 1.08
N PRO A 109 5.03 -13.24 1.17
CA PRO A 109 3.66 -12.82 0.92
C PRO A 109 3.19 -13.26 -0.48
N TRP A 110 1.90 -13.53 -0.64
CA TRP A 110 1.37 -14.00 -1.93
C TRP A 110 1.63 -13.00 -3.06
N GLY A 111 1.58 -11.70 -2.75
CA GLY A 111 1.92 -10.65 -3.70
C GLY A 111 3.32 -10.78 -4.29
N HIS A 112 4.32 -11.21 -3.52
CA HIS A 112 5.68 -11.43 -4.02
C HIS A 112 5.75 -12.63 -4.95
N ILE A 113 5.00 -13.70 -4.64
CA ILE A 113 4.91 -14.90 -5.47
C ILE A 113 4.31 -14.56 -6.84
N THR A 114 3.26 -13.73 -6.88
CA THR A 114 2.68 -13.25 -8.15
C THR A 114 3.66 -12.43 -8.99
N VAL A 115 4.52 -11.61 -8.36
CA VAL A 115 5.58 -10.86 -9.06
C VAL A 115 6.60 -11.80 -9.68
N LEU A 116 7.05 -12.82 -8.95
CA LEU A 116 7.98 -13.83 -9.46
C LEU A 116 7.39 -14.60 -10.65
N LEU A 117 6.11 -14.99 -10.56
CA LEU A 117 5.41 -15.69 -11.63
C LEU A 117 5.20 -14.82 -12.87
N GLY A 118 4.88 -13.54 -12.68
CA GLY A 118 4.54 -12.63 -13.76
C GLY A 118 5.73 -11.99 -14.48
N LYS A 119 6.91 -11.90 -13.84
CA LYS A 119 8.08 -11.20 -14.40
C LYS A 119 9.27 -12.08 -14.75
N LEU A 120 9.23 -13.37 -14.40
CA LEU A 120 10.33 -14.30 -14.65
C LEU A 120 9.77 -15.55 -15.32
N ASP A 121 10.45 -16.02 -16.37
CA ASP A 121 10.03 -17.20 -17.12
C ASP A 121 10.64 -18.49 -16.58
N ASP A 122 11.85 -18.42 -16.02
CA ASP A 122 12.60 -19.58 -15.57
C ASP A 122 12.53 -19.79 -14.05
N ARG A 123 12.49 -21.07 -13.66
CA ARG A 123 12.42 -21.47 -12.25
C ARG A 123 13.66 -21.06 -11.46
N THR A 124 14.84 -21.16 -12.06
CA THR A 124 16.11 -20.84 -11.38
C THR A 124 16.16 -19.39 -10.92
N ALA A 125 15.74 -18.44 -11.77
CA ALA A 125 15.67 -17.04 -11.42
C ALA A 125 14.60 -16.79 -10.35
N ARG A 126 13.42 -17.42 -10.47
CA ARG A 126 12.36 -17.31 -9.45
C ARG A 126 12.86 -17.74 -8.08
N ASP A 127 13.55 -18.88 -8.00
CA ASP A 127 14.13 -19.40 -6.76
C ASP A 127 15.22 -18.47 -6.22
N TRP A 128 16.09 -17.96 -7.09
CA TRP A 128 17.15 -17.03 -6.69
C TRP A 128 16.59 -15.73 -6.08
N TYR A 129 15.62 -15.10 -6.76
CA TYR A 129 14.98 -13.89 -6.26
C TYR A 129 14.12 -14.17 -5.02
N ALA A 130 13.48 -15.33 -4.92
CA ALA A 130 12.70 -15.72 -3.74
C ALA A 130 13.60 -15.85 -2.50
N VAL A 131 14.75 -16.52 -2.65
CA VAL A 131 15.74 -16.64 -1.57
C VAL A 131 16.24 -15.27 -1.14
N ARG A 132 16.65 -14.40 -2.07
CA ARG A 132 17.13 -13.06 -1.74
C ARG A 132 16.05 -12.16 -1.13
N ALA A 133 14.81 -12.25 -1.60
CA ALA A 133 13.70 -11.51 -1.04
C ALA A 133 13.40 -11.93 0.41
N ALA A 134 13.47 -13.23 0.69
CA ALA A 134 13.28 -13.75 2.04
C ALA A 134 14.47 -13.42 2.97
N GLU A 135 15.71 -13.54 2.48
CA GLU A 135 16.94 -13.24 3.23
C GLU A 135 17.06 -11.76 3.60
N HIS A 136 16.73 -10.87 2.65
CA HIS A 136 16.91 -9.43 2.81
C HIS A 136 15.62 -8.67 3.15
N GLY A 137 14.50 -9.40 3.32
CA GLY A 137 13.21 -8.80 3.66
C GLY A 137 12.71 -7.80 2.61
N TRP A 138 12.94 -8.07 1.33
CA TRP A 138 12.58 -7.14 0.27
C TRP A 138 11.07 -6.90 0.23
N SER A 139 10.66 -5.63 0.19
CA SER A 139 9.30 -5.27 -0.15
C SER A 139 9.00 -5.69 -1.60
N ARG A 140 7.71 -5.81 -1.94
CA ARG A 140 7.29 -6.18 -3.30
C ARG A 140 7.86 -5.24 -4.38
N ASN A 141 7.97 -3.95 -4.06
CA ASN A 141 8.52 -2.94 -4.96
C ASN A 141 10.05 -3.10 -5.11
N VAL A 142 10.75 -3.38 -4.01
CA VAL A 142 12.19 -3.67 -4.06
C VAL A 142 12.43 -4.91 -4.90
N LEU A 143 11.69 -6.01 -4.67
CA LEU A 143 11.78 -7.23 -5.47
C LEU A 143 11.55 -6.93 -6.97
N THR A 144 10.51 -6.16 -7.29
CA THR A 144 10.21 -5.77 -8.68
C THR A 144 11.36 -4.99 -9.31
N ASN A 145 11.92 -4.01 -8.59
CA ASN A 145 13.05 -3.23 -9.07
C ASN A 145 14.31 -4.08 -9.26
N GLN A 146 14.58 -5.02 -8.35
CA GLN A 146 15.72 -5.95 -8.45
C GLN A 146 15.60 -6.86 -9.69
N ILE A 147 14.39 -7.34 -9.99
CA ILE A 147 14.10 -8.10 -11.21
C ILE A 147 14.32 -7.23 -12.46
N MET A 148 13.79 -6.00 -12.47
CA MET A 148 13.95 -5.07 -13.60
C MET A 148 15.40 -4.70 -13.88
N ASN A 149 16.22 -4.56 -12.83
CA ASN A 149 17.64 -4.26 -12.93
C ASN A 149 18.51 -5.49 -13.27
N ARG A 150 17.89 -6.66 -13.47
CA ARG A 150 18.54 -7.94 -13.78
C ARG A 150 19.69 -8.24 -12.81
N THR A 151 19.46 -8.02 -11.52
CA THR A 151 20.50 -8.16 -10.49
C THR A 151 21.15 -9.54 -10.48
N ILE A 152 20.41 -10.59 -10.85
CA ILE A 152 20.93 -11.95 -11.04
C ILE A 152 22.09 -12.05 -12.05
N GLU A 153 22.07 -11.22 -13.12
CA GLU A 153 23.11 -11.18 -14.16
C GLU A 153 24.34 -10.37 -13.70
N ARG A 154 24.20 -9.56 -12.64
CA ARG A 154 25.22 -8.63 -12.14
C ARG A 154 26.01 -9.15 -10.94
N VAL A 155 25.75 -10.39 -10.48
CA VAL A 155 26.42 -11.02 -9.32
C VAL A 155 27.91 -11.35 -9.56
N GLY A 156 28.49 -10.91 -10.68
CA GLY A 156 29.96 -10.87 -10.91
C GLY A 156 30.61 -9.49 -10.71
N ALA A 157 29.84 -8.43 -10.42
CA ALA A 157 30.35 -7.08 -10.19
C ALA A 157 30.39 -6.77 -8.68
N PRO A 158 31.38 -5.99 -8.19
CA PRO A 158 31.64 -5.83 -6.76
C PRO A 158 30.42 -5.29 -6.00
N PRO A 159 30.26 -5.68 -4.72
CA PRO A 159 29.05 -5.41 -3.96
C PRO A 159 28.86 -3.90 -3.83
N THR A 160 27.77 -3.41 -4.40
CA THR A 160 27.27 -2.08 -4.02
C THR A 160 26.77 -2.19 -2.58
N ASN A 161 27.19 -1.21 -1.80
CA ASN A 161 27.08 -0.95 -0.37
C ASN A 161 25.63 -0.86 0.19
N PHE A 162 24.66 -1.51 -0.44
CA PHE A 162 23.25 -1.54 -0.02
C PHE A 162 22.96 -2.46 1.18
N ALA A 163 23.83 -3.45 1.45
CA ALA A 163 23.65 -4.36 2.58
C ALA A 163 23.86 -3.71 3.97
N GLY A 164 24.37 -2.47 4.02
CA GLY A 164 24.72 -1.77 5.26
C GLY A 164 23.66 -0.84 5.85
N GLN A 165 22.50 -0.66 5.21
CA GLN A 165 21.45 0.28 5.64
C GLN A 165 20.08 -0.36 5.92
N LEU A 166 19.96 -1.68 5.82
CA LEU A 166 18.71 -2.37 6.13
C LEU A 166 18.63 -2.67 7.64
N ALA A 167 17.56 -2.19 8.27
CA ALA A 167 17.09 -2.70 9.56
C ALA A 167 16.89 -4.23 9.46
N PRO A 168 16.88 -4.98 10.59
CA PRO A 168 16.83 -6.45 10.56
C PRO A 168 15.74 -6.97 9.61
N ALA A 169 16.15 -7.72 8.58
CA ALA A 169 15.34 -8.18 7.45
C ALA A 169 14.04 -8.89 7.85
N ASP A 170 14.07 -9.56 9.02
CA ASP A 170 12.90 -10.21 9.60
C ASP A 170 11.74 -9.27 9.92
N SER A 171 12.02 -7.99 10.23
CA SER A 171 11.02 -6.99 10.61
C SER A 171 10.35 -6.30 9.42
N ASP A 172 11.00 -6.27 8.25
CA ASP A 172 10.40 -5.69 7.04
C ASP A 172 9.50 -6.69 6.33
N LEU A 173 9.95 -7.95 6.20
CA LEU A 173 9.08 -9.02 5.70
C LEU A 173 7.87 -9.23 6.63
N ALA A 174 8.08 -9.14 7.96
CA ALA A 174 7.01 -9.09 8.95
C ALA A 174 5.97 -8.00 8.67
N ARG A 175 6.44 -6.79 8.43
CA ARG A 175 5.60 -5.63 8.17
C ARG A 175 4.85 -5.75 6.85
N GLU A 176 5.45 -6.37 5.84
CA GLU A 176 4.78 -6.64 4.56
C GLU A 176 3.74 -7.76 4.68
N LEU A 177 4.00 -8.82 5.46
CA LEU A 177 3.03 -9.87 5.77
C LEU A 177 1.80 -9.31 6.50
N GLY A 178 2.03 -8.41 7.46
CA GLY A 178 0.96 -7.65 8.13
C GLY A 178 0.31 -6.58 7.27
N LYS A 179 0.69 -6.42 6.00
CA LYS A 179 0.07 -5.52 5.03
C LYS A 179 -0.50 -6.28 3.83
N ASP A 180 -0.34 -7.61 3.77
CA ASP A 180 -0.81 -8.41 2.64
C ASP A 180 -2.34 -8.55 2.71
N PRO A 181 -3.10 -7.97 1.77
CA PRO A 181 -4.56 -8.06 1.76
C PRO A 181 -5.08 -9.50 1.76
N TYR A 182 -4.34 -10.44 1.15
CA TYR A 182 -4.76 -11.83 1.08
C TYR A 182 -4.69 -12.54 2.45
N VAL A 183 -3.78 -12.13 3.33
CA VAL A 183 -3.66 -12.67 4.70
C VAL A 183 -4.84 -12.20 5.56
N PHE A 184 -5.29 -10.96 5.40
CA PHE A 184 -6.45 -10.43 6.11
C PHE A 184 -7.77 -11.03 5.64
N ASP A 185 -7.95 -11.13 4.31
CA ASP A 185 -9.11 -11.76 3.70
C ASP A 185 -9.23 -13.24 4.12
N PHE A 186 -8.10 -13.95 4.29
CA PHE A 186 -8.08 -15.35 4.73
C PHE A 186 -8.48 -15.55 6.20
N LEU A 187 -8.34 -14.52 7.04
CA LEU A 187 -8.75 -14.57 8.45
C LEU A 187 -10.20 -14.15 8.67
N ASP A 188 -10.98 -13.93 7.61
CA ASP A 188 -12.37 -13.44 7.66
C ASP A 188 -12.49 -12.09 8.42
N LEU A 189 -11.39 -11.33 8.43
CA LEU A 189 -11.30 -10.02 9.08
C LEU A 189 -11.74 -8.91 8.11
N THR A 190 -12.93 -9.02 7.53
CA THR A 190 -13.38 -8.05 6.52
C THR A 190 -14.84 -7.65 6.72
N ASP A 191 -15.03 -6.36 7.03
CA ASP A 191 -15.88 -5.46 6.23
C ASP A 191 -15.87 -4.01 6.75
N ALA A 192 -15.52 -3.75 8.02
CA ALA A 192 -15.37 -2.37 8.54
C ALA A 192 -13.97 -2.02 9.06
N VAL A 193 -13.23 -3.03 9.53
CA VAL A 193 -11.88 -2.85 10.10
C VAL A 193 -10.83 -2.77 8.99
N SER A 194 -10.97 -3.57 7.93
CA SER A 194 -10.00 -3.66 6.84
C SER A 194 -9.97 -2.44 5.93
N GLU A 195 -11.09 -1.76 5.72
CA GLU A 195 -11.12 -0.52 4.93
C GLU A 195 -10.43 0.62 5.69
N ARG A 196 -10.74 0.77 6.98
CA ARG A 196 -10.08 1.74 7.85
C ARG A 196 -8.60 1.42 8.07
N GLU A 197 -8.22 0.15 8.18
CA GLU A 197 -6.82 -0.28 8.28
C GLU A 197 -6.07 -0.16 6.95
N LEU A 198 -6.73 -0.37 5.81
CA LEU A 198 -6.17 -0.13 4.48
C LEU A 198 -5.98 1.37 4.24
N GLU A 199 -6.97 2.18 4.58
CA GLU A 199 -6.89 3.63 4.56
C GLU A 199 -5.76 4.10 5.49
N GLN A 200 -5.63 3.53 6.69
CA GLN A 200 -4.56 3.82 7.62
C GLN A 200 -3.18 3.42 7.09
N ALA A 201 -3.06 2.23 6.50
CA ALA A 201 -1.80 1.74 5.94
C ALA A 201 -1.39 2.49 4.66
N LEU A 202 -2.38 2.94 3.88
CA LEU A 202 -2.20 3.89 2.79
C LEU A 202 -1.73 5.22 3.37
N MET A 203 -2.46 5.83 4.31
CA MET A 203 -2.06 7.07 4.95
C MET A 203 -0.65 7.01 5.55
N ASP A 204 -0.28 5.92 6.23
CA ASP A 204 1.07 5.73 6.78
C ASP A 204 2.13 5.70 5.66
N ARG A 205 1.85 4.99 4.56
CA ARG A 205 2.73 4.95 3.36
C ARG A 205 2.81 6.31 2.68
N ILE A 206 1.71 7.04 2.58
CA ILE A 206 1.63 8.38 1.96
C ILE A 206 2.42 9.37 2.78
N VAL A 207 2.31 9.33 4.10
CA VAL A 207 3.09 10.18 5.01
C VAL A 207 4.58 9.88 4.88
N ASP A 208 4.96 8.60 4.87
CA ASP A 208 6.36 8.21 4.71
C ASP A 208 6.90 8.57 3.32
N THR A 209 6.12 8.39 2.25
CA THR A 209 6.59 8.70 0.89
C THR A 209 6.50 10.18 0.52
N LEU A 210 5.55 10.96 1.06
CA LEU A 210 5.54 12.42 0.93
C LEU A 210 6.65 13.09 1.75
N ARG A 211 7.09 12.47 2.85
CA ARG A 211 8.34 12.86 3.54
C ARG A 211 9.58 12.61 2.68
N GLU A 212 9.56 11.57 1.85
CA GLU A 212 10.66 11.20 0.95
C GLU A 212 10.66 11.98 -0.39
N LEU A 213 9.53 12.59 -0.78
CA LEU A 213 9.31 13.20 -2.10
C LEU A 213 9.92 14.60 -2.31
N GLY A 214 10.54 15.23 -1.31
CA GLY A 214 11.29 16.47 -1.57
C GLY A 214 11.54 17.37 -0.36
N ALA A 215 12.50 18.28 -0.54
CA ALA A 215 12.85 19.30 0.44
C ALA A 215 11.67 20.25 0.68
N GLY A 216 11.16 20.30 1.91
CA GLY A 216 10.25 21.36 2.37
C GLY A 216 8.90 20.91 2.92
N PHE A 217 8.45 19.67 2.72
CA PHE A 217 7.19 19.21 3.32
C PHE A 217 7.38 18.82 4.79
N ALA A 218 6.70 19.54 5.69
CA ALA A 218 6.60 19.23 7.11
C ALA A 218 5.22 18.61 7.40
N PHE A 219 5.23 17.43 8.01
CA PHE A 219 3.99 16.75 8.42
C PHE A 219 3.36 17.46 9.62
N VAL A 220 2.10 17.87 9.49
CA VAL A 220 1.35 18.54 10.57
C VAL A 220 0.49 17.53 11.32
N GLY A 221 -0.25 16.68 10.61
CA GLY A 221 -1.11 15.69 11.25
C GLY A 221 -1.92 14.85 10.27
N ARG A 222 -2.57 13.81 10.82
CA ARG A 222 -3.51 12.93 10.12
C ARG A 222 -4.88 13.02 10.80
N GLN A 223 -5.95 12.94 10.01
CA GLN A 223 -7.33 12.99 10.49
C GLN A 223 -7.52 14.22 11.39
N VAL A 224 -7.04 15.37 10.90
CA VAL A 224 -7.03 16.62 11.66
C VAL A 224 -8.46 17.11 11.77
N ARG A 225 -8.97 17.14 12.99
CA ARG A 225 -10.34 17.56 13.31
C ARG A 225 -10.45 19.08 13.29
N PHE A 226 -11.44 19.59 12.58
CA PHE A 226 -11.91 20.97 12.63
C PHE A 226 -13.37 20.99 13.05
N ASP A 227 -13.72 21.96 13.90
CA ASP A 227 -15.08 22.21 14.34
C ASP A 227 -15.57 23.46 13.62
N VAL A 228 -16.62 23.33 12.80
CA VAL A 228 -17.21 24.45 12.06
C VAL A 228 -18.69 24.50 12.40
N ASP A 229 -19.09 25.55 13.12
CA ASP A 229 -20.46 25.77 13.60
C ASP A 229 -21.09 24.56 14.35
N GLY A 230 -20.26 23.75 15.03
CA GLY A 230 -20.69 22.61 15.84
C GLY A 230 -20.68 21.26 15.11
N ASP A 231 -20.31 21.23 13.83
CA ASP A 231 -20.09 20.01 13.07
C ASP A 231 -18.58 19.66 12.99
N ASP A 232 -18.27 18.39 13.23
CA ASP A 232 -16.91 17.86 13.17
C ASP A 232 -16.53 17.44 11.75
N PHE A 233 -15.44 18.02 11.25
CA PHE A 233 -14.83 17.70 9.96
C PHE A 233 -13.42 17.16 10.15
N TYR A 234 -13.02 16.22 9.30
CA TYR A 234 -11.71 15.58 9.38
C TYR A 234 -10.98 15.71 8.05
N VAL A 235 -9.80 16.30 8.09
CA VAL A 235 -8.85 16.34 6.97
C VAL A 235 -7.97 15.10 7.04
N ASP A 236 -7.94 14.29 5.99
CA ASP A 236 -7.18 13.04 5.97
C ASP A 236 -5.71 13.27 6.30
N LEU A 237 -5.04 14.18 5.58
CA LEU A 237 -3.65 14.52 5.80
C LEU A 237 -3.41 16.03 5.67
N LEU A 238 -2.67 16.58 6.62
CA LEU A 238 -2.27 17.98 6.63
C LEU A 238 -0.74 18.12 6.68
N PHE A 239 -0.22 18.92 5.76
CA PHE A 239 1.20 19.26 5.66
C PHE A 239 1.39 20.77 5.65
N PHE A 240 2.62 21.20 5.93
CA PHE A 240 3.07 22.56 5.74
C PHE A 240 4.32 22.56 4.87
N HIS A 241 4.32 23.32 3.78
CA HIS A 241 5.49 23.48 2.93
C HIS A 241 6.35 24.63 3.46
N THR A 242 7.53 24.32 3.98
CA THR A 242 8.41 25.26 4.68
C THR A 242 9.04 26.30 3.76
N GLU A 243 9.41 25.94 2.52
CA GLU A 243 9.98 26.92 1.58
C GLU A 243 8.93 27.90 1.01
N GLN A 244 7.73 27.40 0.72
CA GLN A 244 6.63 28.18 0.15
C GLN A 244 5.72 28.82 1.20
N LEU A 245 5.95 28.50 2.48
CA LEU A 245 5.21 28.95 3.64
C LEU A 245 3.70 28.83 3.46
N ARG A 246 3.20 27.62 3.17
CA ARG A 246 1.75 27.36 3.02
C ARG A 246 1.36 26.01 3.57
N TYR A 247 0.09 25.87 3.96
CA TYR A 247 -0.48 24.57 4.24
C TYR A 247 -0.83 23.82 2.95
N VAL A 248 -0.78 22.50 3.03
CA VAL A 248 -1.19 21.58 1.97
C VAL A 248 -2.13 20.56 2.59
N VAL A 249 -3.40 20.62 2.20
CA VAL A 249 -4.47 19.69 2.55
C VAL A 249 -4.48 18.57 1.53
N ILE A 250 -4.51 17.32 1.97
CA ILE A 250 -4.60 16.17 1.07
C ILE A 250 -5.79 15.32 1.48
N GLU A 251 -6.69 15.07 0.51
CA GLU A 251 -7.89 14.25 0.66
C GLU A 251 -7.77 13.00 -0.22
N LEU A 252 -8.14 11.84 0.32
CA LEU A 252 -8.02 10.55 -0.34
C LEU A 252 -9.40 9.94 -0.61
N LYS A 253 -9.63 9.44 -1.83
CA LYS A 253 -10.86 8.71 -2.19
C LYS A 253 -10.54 7.43 -2.95
N THR A 254 -11.10 6.31 -2.51
CA THR A 254 -10.93 4.94 -3.06
C THR A 254 -11.78 4.68 -4.32
N GLY A 255 -12.32 5.73 -4.95
CA GLY A 255 -13.22 5.65 -6.09
C GLY A 255 -12.84 6.58 -7.25
N LYS A 256 -13.71 6.60 -8.28
CA LYS A 256 -13.61 7.58 -9.36
C LYS A 256 -13.88 8.97 -8.82
N PHE A 257 -13.32 9.99 -9.47
CA PHE A 257 -13.60 11.37 -9.12
C PHE A 257 -15.09 11.71 -9.24
N GLU A 258 -15.63 12.37 -8.22
CA GLU A 258 -16.96 12.96 -8.22
C GLU A 258 -16.87 14.46 -7.91
N PRO A 259 -17.69 15.33 -8.54
CA PRO A 259 -17.69 16.76 -8.27
C PRO A 259 -17.88 17.13 -6.79
N ALA A 260 -18.58 16.29 -6.02
CA ALA A 260 -18.77 16.49 -4.58
C ALA A 260 -17.43 16.50 -3.81
N PHE A 261 -16.45 15.70 -4.22
CA PHE A 261 -15.14 15.62 -3.56
C PHE A 261 -14.32 16.90 -3.74
N ALA A 262 -14.46 17.57 -4.89
CA ALA A 262 -13.86 18.88 -5.11
C ALA A 262 -14.45 19.96 -4.20
N GLY A 263 -15.77 19.91 -3.98
CA GLY A 263 -16.45 20.78 -3.03
C GLY A 263 -15.95 20.57 -1.60
N GLN A 264 -15.82 19.30 -1.19
CA GLN A 264 -15.30 18.93 0.14
C GLN A 264 -13.85 19.38 0.35
N LEU A 265 -12.95 19.10 -0.60
CA LEU A 265 -11.57 19.56 -0.53
C LEU A 265 -11.48 21.09 -0.48
N GLY A 266 -12.29 21.76 -1.30
CA GLY A 266 -12.39 23.21 -1.31
C GLY A 266 -12.81 23.81 0.03
N PHE A 267 -13.78 23.18 0.68
CA PHE A 267 -14.19 23.52 2.04
C PHE A 267 -13.04 23.35 3.03
N TYR A 268 -12.31 22.22 2.99
CA TYR A 268 -11.16 22.01 3.88
C TYR A 268 -10.04 23.03 3.68
N VAL A 269 -9.74 23.42 2.44
CA VAL A 269 -8.78 24.50 2.16
C VAL A 269 -9.23 25.81 2.81
N ALA A 270 -10.51 26.17 2.70
CA ALA A 270 -11.05 27.38 3.32
C ALA A 270 -10.97 27.33 4.85
N VAL A 271 -11.32 26.20 5.47
CA VAL A 271 -11.25 26.02 6.93
C VAL A 271 -9.81 26.14 7.44
N VAL A 272 -8.85 25.51 6.76
CA VAL A 272 -7.43 25.63 7.13
C VAL A 272 -6.91 27.06 6.93
N ASP A 273 -7.37 27.75 5.89
CA ASP A 273 -7.03 29.16 5.66
C ASP A 273 -7.59 30.11 6.72
N ASP A 274 -8.73 29.78 7.33
CA ASP A 274 -9.34 30.59 8.39
C ASP A 274 -8.73 30.28 9.77
N GLU A 275 -8.57 29.00 10.09
CA GLU A 275 -8.16 28.54 11.43
C GLU A 275 -6.63 28.53 11.65
N MET A 276 -5.85 28.24 10.60
CA MET A 276 -4.40 27.97 10.74
C MET A 276 -3.51 28.96 9.99
N ARG A 277 -3.95 29.47 8.84
CA ARG A 277 -3.13 30.35 8.02
C ARG A 277 -2.86 31.68 8.73
N ARG A 278 -1.64 32.18 8.59
CA ARG A 278 -1.22 33.52 9.03
C ARG A 278 -1.07 34.43 7.83
N ASP A 279 -1.07 35.73 8.05
CA ASP A 279 -0.98 36.73 6.96
C ASP A 279 0.27 36.57 6.09
N PHE A 280 1.37 36.10 6.68
CA PHE A 280 2.63 35.85 5.97
C PHE A 280 2.69 34.48 5.28
N HIS A 281 1.73 33.58 5.53
CA HIS A 281 1.62 32.33 4.79
C HIS A 281 0.97 32.57 3.44
N ARG A 282 1.47 31.89 2.40
CA ARG A 282 0.79 31.84 1.10
C ARG A 282 -0.51 31.03 1.22
N PRO A 283 -1.47 31.20 0.30
CA PRO A 283 -2.74 30.48 0.32
C PRO A 283 -2.57 28.96 0.38
N THR A 284 -3.45 28.29 1.13
CA THR A 284 -3.46 26.83 1.26
C THR A 284 -3.77 26.16 -0.09
N VAL A 285 -3.16 24.99 -0.29
CA VAL A 285 -3.38 24.16 -1.47
C VAL A 285 -4.08 22.88 -1.04
N GLY A 286 -5.13 22.51 -1.75
CA GLY A 286 -5.78 21.22 -1.63
C GLY A 286 -5.30 20.26 -2.72
N ILE A 287 -5.04 19.02 -2.37
CA ILE A 287 -4.73 17.92 -3.29
C ILE A 287 -5.76 16.81 -3.05
N LEU A 288 -6.57 16.53 -4.06
CA LEU A 288 -7.51 15.42 -4.07
C LEU A 288 -6.91 14.28 -4.88
N ILE A 289 -6.82 13.12 -4.25
CA ILE A 289 -6.32 11.91 -4.87
C ILE A 289 -7.46 10.92 -4.97
N CYS A 290 -7.90 10.66 -6.20
CA CYS A 290 -8.92 9.66 -6.50
C CYS A 290 -8.27 8.45 -7.16
N GLY A 291 -8.57 7.24 -6.68
CA GLY A 291 -8.04 6.01 -7.26
C GLY A 291 -9.04 4.87 -7.26
N SER A 292 -9.24 4.27 -8.43
CA SER A 292 -9.85 2.94 -8.59
C SER A 292 -8.85 1.98 -9.26
N ARG A 293 -9.14 0.67 -9.31
CA ARG A 293 -8.25 -0.36 -9.88
C ARG A 293 -7.64 0.00 -11.26
N ASN A 294 -8.33 0.81 -12.09
CA ASN A 294 -7.91 1.10 -13.46
C ASN A 294 -7.80 2.61 -13.81
N GLN A 295 -8.15 3.52 -12.90
CA GLN A 295 -8.10 4.96 -13.17
C GLN A 295 -7.70 5.72 -11.92
N ARG A 296 -6.61 6.48 -12.04
CA ARG A 296 -6.11 7.38 -11.01
C ARG A 296 -6.18 8.80 -11.51
N THR A 297 -6.53 9.71 -10.63
CA THR A 297 -6.66 11.11 -10.99
C THR A 297 -6.28 11.96 -9.79
N VAL A 298 -5.27 12.82 -9.99
CA VAL A 298 -4.84 13.81 -9.01
C VAL A 298 -5.39 15.16 -9.44
N ARG A 299 -5.93 15.89 -8.47
CA ARG A 299 -6.68 17.10 -8.66
C ARG A 299 -6.26 18.12 -7.62
N TYR A 300 -6.14 19.38 -8.04
CA TYR A 300 -5.65 20.47 -7.20
C TYR A 300 -6.74 21.51 -7.00
N ALA A 301 -6.91 21.94 -5.76
CA ALA A 301 -7.71 23.11 -5.39
C ALA A 301 -6.74 24.21 -4.93
N LEU A 302 -6.74 25.35 -5.62
CA LEU A 302 -5.92 26.49 -5.26
C LEU A 302 -6.78 27.61 -4.68
N GLY A 303 -6.36 28.19 -3.56
CA GLY A 303 -7.05 29.33 -2.94
C GLY A 303 -6.82 30.65 -3.67
N GLN A 304 -7.90 31.25 -4.19
CA GLN A 304 -8.02 32.69 -4.47
C GLN A 304 -9.46 33.11 -4.15
N ALA A 305 -9.66 34.01 -3.18
CA ALA A 305 -10.98 34.41 -2.72
C ALA A 305 -11.56 35.58 -3.53
N SER A 306 -12.74 35.38 -4.10
CA SER A 306 -13.90 36.28 -3.98
C SER A 306 -15.06 35.63 -4.75
N ALA A 307 -16.02 35.04 -4.02
CA ALA A 307 -17.13 34.23 -4.55
C ALA A 307 -17.90 34.89 -5.71
N PRO A 308 -18.66 34.15 -6.57
CA PRO A 308 -19.02 32.73 -6.53
C PRO A 308 -18.69 32.01 -7.84
N MET A 309 -17.63 31.20 -7.85
CA MET A 309 -17.36 30.22 -8.90
C MET A 309 -16.73 29.02 -8.18
N ALA A 310 -17.49 27.92 -8.11
CA ALA A 310 -17.13 26.73 -7.35
C ALA A 310 -15.68 26.32 -7.59
N VAL A 311 -15.01 25.90 -6.50
CA VAL A 311 -13.60 25.50 -6.43
C VAL A 311 -13.16 24.81 -7.72
N SER A 312 -12.52 25.60 -8.60
CA SER A 312 -12.10 25.11 -9.91
C SER A 312 -10.96 24.14 -9.65
N THR A 313 -11.23 22.86 -9.92
CA THR A 313 -10.30 21.79 -9.59
C THR A 313 -9.38 21.56 -10.79
N TYR A 314 -8.12 21.94 -10.64
CA TYR A 314 -7.09 21.89 -11.67
C TYR A 314 -6.43 20.50 -11.74
N THR A 315 -5.86 20.14 -12.89
CA THR A 315 -4.82 19.10 -13.00
C THR A 315 -3.43 19.74 -12.89
N TYR A 316 -2.41 18.95 -12.55
CA TYR A 316 -1.02 19.44 -12.42
C TYR A 316 -0.57 20.26 -13.64
N GLU A 317 -0.85 19.76 -14.86
CA GLU A 317 -0.52 20.42 -16.13
C GLU A 317 -1.22 21.78 -16.33
N SER A 318 -2.39 21.95 -15.71
CA SER A 318 -3.18 23.20 -15.79
C SER A 318 -2.81 24.23 -14.73
N LEU A 319 -1.88 23.89 -13.82
CA LEU A 319 -1.39 24.82 -12.80
C LEU A 319 -0.46 25.86 -13.42
N PRO A 320 -0.43 27.11 -12.92
CA PRO A 320 0.59 28.07 -13.32
C PRO A 320 2.00 27.59 -12.95
N ALA A 321 3.01 28.06 -13.69
CA ALA A 321 4.39 27.58 -13.58
C ALA A 321 4.97 27.74 -12.16
N ALA A 322 4.52 28.74 -11.41
CA ALA A 322 4.96 28.96 -10.03
C ALA A 322 4.44 27.86 -9.07
N GLU A 323 3.23 27.34 -9.26
CA GLU A 323 2.71 26.21 -8.49
C GLU A 323 3.30 24.87 -8.95
N GLN A 324 3.56 24.68 -10.25
CA GLN A 324 4.18 23.44 -10.75
C GLN A 324 5.57 23.20 -10.16
N HIS A 325 6.37 24.25 -9.94
CA HIS A 325 7.68 24.11 -9.29
C HIS A 325 7.58 23.82 -7.78
N ALA A 326 6.44 24.12 -7.16
CA ALA A 326 6.24 24.06 -5.72
C ALA A 326 5.50 22.80 -5.26
N LEU A 327 4.83 22.10 -6.18
CA LEU A 327 4.01 20.94 -5.89
C LEU A 327 4.58 19.73 -6.62
N PRO A 328 4.56 18.54 -6.01
CA PRO A 328 5.02 17.34 -6.69
C PRO A 328 4.14 17.05 -7.92
N ALA A 329 4.75 16.47 -8.95
CA ALA A 329 4.02 16.05 -10.14
C ALA A 329 2.99 14.97 -9.81
N ALA A 330 1.91 14.87 -10.59
CA ALA A 330 0.86 13.89 -10.35
C ALA A 330 1.41 12.46 -10.34
N GLU A 331 2.35 12.16 -11.24
CA GLU A 331 3.01 10.86 -11.37
C GLU A 331 3.88 10.55 -10.14
N GLN A 332 4.55 11.55 -9.58
CA GLN A 332 5.36 11.42 -8.37
C GLN A 332 4.48 11.09 -7.16
N ILE A 333 3.34 11.77 -7.03
CA ILE A 333 2.35 11.46 -6.01
C ILE A 333 1.85 10.03 -6.22
N ILE A 334 1.35 9.68 -7.42
CA ILE A 334 0.81 8.34 -7.71
C ILE A 334 1.83 7.23 -7.46
N ALA A 335 3.08 7.41 -7.89
CA ALA A 335 4.16 6.46 -7.67
C ALA A 335 4.47 6.31 -6.16
N ALA A 336 4.43 7.42 -5.43
CA ALA A 336 4.63 7.44 -3.99
C ALA A 336 3.55 6.70 -3.20
N LEU A 337 2.30 6.73 -3.67
CA LEU A 337 1.20 5.96 -3.08
C LEU A 337 1.42 4.43 -3.21
N GLY A 338 2.42 3.98 -3.99
CA GLY A 338 2.66 2.56 -4.26
C GLY A 338 1.52 1.92 -5.05
N TRP A 339 0.65 2.75 -5.63
CA TRP A 339 -0.39 2.32 -6.54
C TRP A 339 0.31 2.15 -7.89
N ALA A 340 0.80 0.96 -8.22
CA ALA A 340 1.45 0.70 -9.51
C ALA A 340 0.41 0.70 -10.64
N GLU A 341 0.66 1.43 -11.73
CA GLU A 341 -0.15 1.31 -12.95
C GLU A 341 -0.06 -0.14 -13.43
N ASP A 342 -1.18 -0.85 -13.43
CA ASP A 342 -1.28 -2.05 -14.26
C ASP A 342 -1.30 -1.53 -15.69
N ASP A 343 -0.21 -1.73 -16.42
CA ASP A 343 -0.12 -1.48 -17.85
C ASP A 343 -1.19 -2.34 -18.55
N GLY A 344 -2.36 -1.74 -18.73
CA GLY A 344 -3.34 -2.18 -19.70
C GLY A 344 -2.79 -1.88 -21.09
N SER A 345 -1.99 -2.79 -21.62
CA SER A 345 -1.61 -2.77 -23.03
C SER A 345 -2.07 -4.06 -23.71
N ALA A 346 -3.18 -3.89 -24.45
CA ALA A 346 -3.63 -4.55 -25.68
C ALA A 346 -3.44 -6.06 -25.87
#